data_AF-A0A7J9VXB1-F1
#
_entry.id   AF-A0A7J9VXB1-F1
#
_cell.length_a   1.000
_cell.length_b   1.000
_cell.length_c   1.000
_cell.angle_alpha   90.00
_cell.angle_beta   90.00
_cell.angle_gamma   90.00
#
_symmetry.space_group_name_H-M   'P 1'
#
loop_
_entity.id
_entity.type
_entity.pdbx_description
1 polymer ?
#
loop_
_entity_poly.entity_id
_entity_poly.type
_entity_poly.pdbx_seq_one_letter_code
_entity_poly.pdbx_strand_id
1 'polypeptide(L)'
;MLVAGEAAHRIAERVRDLAQRGGGGDRQPQLRRPVTLVWIKRVWRCPHRLCPKRTWTETSPVIAPRAWLTEQARAEICRRVGQDGASVAATARDFGVGWRTAMAAVREHGTPRVEDPDRLVGIAALGLDETAFAAASATRSTSFVTGIVNLTRGRGSARLLDVVADRSASALVRWMHQREDELAPVARTPDVRWPRPPGRMSRCLHHTHLSSVSVPLSWLALATHRSQSWPRSCVSAT
;
A
#
# COMPACT_ATOMS: atom_id res chain seq x y z
N MET A 1 -28.34 -23.46 -20.18
CA MET A 1 -27.84 -24.07 -21.45
C MET A 1 -27.32 -22.94 -22.34
N LEU A 2 -25.99 -22.78 -22.44
CA LEU A 2 -25.40 -21.80 -23.35
C LEU A 2 -25.61 -22.31 -24.78
N VAL A 3 -26.44 -21.62 -25.56
CA VAL A 3 -26.59 -21.90 -26.99
C VAL A 3 -25.23 -21.65 -27.65
N ALA A 4 -24.71 -22.64 -28.38
CA ALA A 4 -23.50 -22.48 -29.16
C ALA A 4 -23.66 -21.29 -30.10
N GLY A 5 -22.88 -20.23 -29.87
CA GLY A 5 -22.82 -19.05 -30.73
C GLY A 5 -21.51 -19.06 -31.49
N GLU A 6 -21.55 -18.67 -32.76
CA GLU A 6 -20.35 -18.43 -33.55
C GLU A 6 -19.73 -17.08 -33.14
N ALA A 7 -18.40 -16.94 -33.23
CA ALA A 7 -17.72 -15.70 -32.88
C ALA A 7 -18.06 -14.62 -33.92
N ALA A 8 -18.81 -13.60 -33.53
CA ALA A 8 -19.30 -12.57 -34.43
C ALA A 8 -18.27 -11.47 -34.71
N HIS A 9 -17.41 -11.16 -33.74
CA HIS A 9 -16.35 -10.16 -33.90
C HIS A 9 -15.23 -10.34 -32.86
N ARG A 10 -14.07 -9.72 -33.11
CA ARG A 10 -12.98 -9.58 -32.13
C ARG A 10 -12.84 -8.11 -31.75
N ILE A 11 -12.86 -7.81 -30.45
CA ILE A 11 -12.64 -6.46 -29.93
C ILE A 11 -11.26 -6.40 -29.29
N ALA A 12 -10.51 -5.33 -29.56
CA ALA A 12 -9.23 -5.04 -28.94
C ALA A 12 -9.39 -3.96 -27.86
N GLU A 13 -8.95 -4.25 -26.64
CA GLU A 13 -8.91 -3.28 -25.53
C GLU A 13 -7.46 -3.08 -25.09
N ARG A 14 -7.07 -1.82 -24.89
CA ARG A 14 -5.76 -1.52 -24.30
C ARG A 14 -5.82 -1.75 -22.80
N VAL A 15 -4.91 -2.58 -22.32
CA VAL A 15 -4.73 -2.86 -20.90
C VAL A 15 -3.31 -2.45 -20.53
N ARG A 16 -3.17 -1.77 -19.40
CA ARG A 16 -1.86 -1.36 -18.89
C ARG A 16 -1.27 -2.48 -18.07
N ASP A 17 0.02 -2.72 -18.27
CA ASP A 17 0.82 -3.58 -17.44
C ASP A 17 2.20 -2.96 -17.27
N LEU A 18 2.85 -3.24 -16.15
CA LEU A 18 4.25 -2.89 -15.97
C LEU A 18 5.06 -4.18 -15.95
N ALA A 19 6.10 -4.20 -16.76
CA ALA A 19 7.17 -5.13 -16.55
C ALA A 19 7.92 -4.75 -15.27
N GLN A 20 7.83 -5.64 -14.29
CA GLN A 20 8.37 -5.45 -12.95
C GLN A 20 9.91 -5.35 -12.99
N ARG A 21 10.50 -4.63 -12.03
CA ARG A 21 11.93 -4.78 -11.71
C ARG A 21 12.05 -6.12 -10.97
N GLY A 22 12.54 -7.15 -11.67
CA GLY A 22 12.60 -8.51 -11.13
C GLY A 22 13.46 -8.60 -9.87
N GLY A 23 12.83 -9.04 -8.78
CA GLY A 23 13.47 -9.80 -7.72
C GLY A 23 12.96 -11.24 -7.79
N GLY A 24 13.77 -12.13 -8.36
CA GLY A 24 13.69 -13.60 -8.24
C GLY A 24 12.39 -14.31 -8.63
N GLY A 25 12.39 -14.97 -9.80
CA GLY A 25 11.86 -16.34 -9.86
C GLY A 25 10.62 -16.65 -10.70
N ASP A 26 10.06 -15.74 -11.50
CA ASP A 26 8.92 -16.10 -12.36
C ASP A 26 8.98 -15.54 -13.78
N ARG A 27 8.44 -16.31 -14.75
CA ARG A 27 8.54 -16.09 -16.21
C ARG A 27 7.69 -14.90 -16.72
N GLN A 28 7.86 -13.72 -16.13
CA GLN A 28 7.21 -12.47 -16.55
C GLN A 28 8.18 -11.67 -17.47
N PRO A 29 7.71 -11.01 -18.54
CA PRO A 29 8.59 -10.23 -19.42
C PRO A 29 9.34 -9.13 -18.66
N GLN A 30 10.67 -9.20 -18.68
CA GLN A 30 11.63 -8.31 -18.00
C GLN A 30 11.84 -6.97 -18.74
N LEU A 31 10.77 -6.35 -19.22
CA LEU A 31 10.88 -5.09 -19.95
C LEU A 31 11.09 -3.90 -19.00
N ARG A 32 12.26 -3.26 -19.04
CA ARG A 32 12.54 -2.02 -18.27
C ARG A 32 11.76 -0.79 -18.76
N ARG A 33 10.70 -0.97 -19.54
CA ARG A 33 9.88 0.07 -20.17
C ARG A 33 8.40 -0.23 -19.97
N PRO A 34 7.56 0.79 -19.73
CA PRO A 34 6.11 0.60 -19.65
C PRO A 34 5.60 0.00 -20.97
N VAL A 35 4.86 -1.10 -20.86
CA VAL A 35 4.27 -1.80 -22.01
C VAL A 35 2.76 -1.60 -22.01
N THR A 36 2.19 -1.45 -23.20
CA THR A 36 0.74 -1.48 -23.36
C THR A 36 0.38 -2.83 -23.91
N LEU A 37 -0.37 -3.61 -23.13
CA LEU A 37 -0.96 -4.84 -23.61
C LEU A 37 -2.21 -4.50 -24.41
N VAL A 38 -2.44 -5.25 -25.49
CA VAL A 38 -3.70 -5.20 -26.23
C VAL A 38 -4.38 -6.54 -26.04
N TRP A 39 -5.46 -6.54 -25.27
CA TRP A 39 -6.28 -7.72 -25.09
C TRP A 39 -7.29 -7.82 -26.23
N ILE A 40 -7.12 -8.83 -27.08
CA ILE A 40 -8.07 -9.15 -28.14
C ILE A 40 -8.99 -10.25 -27.62
N LYS A 41 -10.30 -9.96 -27.59
CA LYS A 41 -11.32 -10.87 -27.05
C LYS A 41 -12.42 -11.13 -28.06
N ARG A 42 -12.97 -12.34 -28.02
CA ARG A 42 -14.12 -12.74 -28.85
C ARG A 42 -15.41 -12.19 -28.27
N VAL A 43 -16.28 -11.74 -29.16
CA VAL A 43 -17.68 -11.46 -28.87
C VAL A 43 -18.51 -12.43 -29.68
N TRP A 44 -19.29 -13.26 -28.99
CA TRP A 44 -20.23 -14.18 -29.62
C TRP A 44 -21.61 -13.54 -29.71
N ARG A 45 -22.38 -14.03 -30.67
CA ARG A 45 -23.77 -13.64 -30.86
C ARG A 45 -24.65 -14.89 -30.94
N CYS A 46 -25.79 -14.86 -30.26
CA CYS A 46 -26.81 -15.89 -30.45
C CYS A 46 -27.51 -15.67 -31.80
N PRO A 47 -27.57 -16.67 -32.69
CA PRO A 47 -28.26 -16.54 -33.97
C PRO A 47 -29.78 -16.49 -33.82
N HIS A 48 -30.34 -16.98 -32.70
CA HIS A 48 -31.78 -17.07 -32.49
C HIS A 48 -32.41 -15.70 -32.17
N ARG A 49 -33.42 -15.30 -32.95
CA ARG A 49 -34.04 -13.96 -32.86
C ARG A 49 -34.73 -13.67 -31.52
N LEU A 50 -35.31 -14.69 -30.88
CA LEU A 50 -36.02 -14.55 -29.60
C LEU A 50 -35.11 -14.75 -28.38
N CYS A 51 -33.79 -14.89 -28.57
CA CYS A 51 -32.87 -15.08 -27.45
C CYS A 51 -32.75 -13.78 -26.63
N PRO A 52 -33.04 -13.81 -25.31
CA PRO A 52 -32.97 -12.63 -24.46
C PRO A 52 -31.53 -12.10 -24.30
N LYS A 53 -30.53 -12.98 -24.38
CA LYS A 53 -29.10 -12.63 -24.28
C LYS A 53 -28.42 -12.79 -25.64
N ARG A 54 -28.49 -11.73 -26.44
CA ARG A 54 -28.04 -11.73 -27.84
C ARG A 54 -26.53 -11.79 -28.01
N THR A 55 -25.74 -11.27 -27.08
CA THR A 55 -24.28 -11.23 -27.17
C THR A 55 -23.63 -11.52 -25.82
N TRP A 56 -22.46 -12.15 -25.85
CA TRP A 56 -21.59 -12.32 -24.69
C TRP A 56 -20.13 -12.23 -25.12
N THR A 57 -19.29 -11.83 -24.18
CA THR A 57 -17.87 -11.56 -24.43
C THR A 57 -17.02 -12.60 -23.74
N GLU A 58 -15.88 -12.94 -24.34
CA GLU A 58 -14.85 -13.79 -23.76
C GLU A 58 -14.41 -13.26 -22.41
N THR A 59 -14.47 -14.14 -21.41
CA THR A 59 -14.04 -13.89 -20.04
C THR A 59 -12.65 -14.46 -19.86
N SER A 60 -11.79 -13.72 -19.15
CA SER A 60 -10.46 -14.21 -18.76
C SER A 60 -10.25 -13.93 -17.27
N PRO A 61 -9.67 -14.87 -16.51
CA PRO A 61 -9.29 -14.59 -15.13
C PRO A 61 -8.15 -13.56 -15.03
N VAL A 62 -7.43 -13.31 -16.13
CA VAL A 62 -6.28 -12.37 -16.16
C VAL A 62 -6.74 -10.91 -16.20
N ILE A 63 -7.93 -10.63 -16.73
CA ILE A 63 -8.46 -9.26 -16.90
C ILE A 63 -9.96 -9.28 -16.60
N ALA A 64 -10.36 -8.60 -15.52
CA ALA A 64 -11.77 -8.47 -15.17
C ALA A 64 -12.58 -7.72 -16.26
N PRO A 65 -13.90 -7.94 -16.37
CA PRO A 65 -14.73 -7.26 -17.36
C PRO A 65 -14.59 -5.73 -17.29
N ARG A 66 -14.29 -5.09 -18.44
CA ARG A 66 -14.09 -3.63 -18.58
C ARG A 66 -12.91 -3.07 -17.76
N ALA A 67 -12.01 -3.92 -17.26
CA ALA A 67 -10.85 -3.47 -16.49
C ALA A 67 -9.79 -2.85 -17.40
N TRP A 68 -9.07 -1.86 -16.85
CA TRP A 68 -7.95 -1.18 -17.52
C TRP A 68 -6.58 -1.76 -17.15
N LEU A 69 -6.56 -2.68 -16.18
CA LEU A 69 -5.38 -3.32 -15.63
C LEU A 69 -5.59 -4.84 -15.64
N THR A 70 -4.51 -5.60 -15.81
CA THR A 70 -4.49 -7.04 -15.54
C THR A 70 -4.57 -7.28 -14.03
N GLU A 71 -5.02 -8.47 -13.63
CA GLU A 71 -5.07 -8.87 -12.22
C GLU A 71 -3.68 -8.84 -11.57
N GLN A 72 -2.65 -9.26 -12.32
CA GLN A 72 -1.26 -9.15 -11.85
C GLN A 72 -0.81 -7.71 -11.62
N ALA A 73 -1.17 -6.78 -12.53
CA ALA A 73 -0.85 -5.36 -12.35
C ALA A 73 -1.56 -4.77 -11.12
N ARG A 74 -2.82 -5.14 -10.89
CA ARG A 74 -3.58 -4.73 -9.70
C ARG A 74 -2.95 -5.25 -8.41
N ALA A 75 -2.54 -6.52 -8.38
CA ALA A 75 -1.85 -7.12 -7.24
C ALA A 75 -0.50 -6.43 -6.95
N GLU A 76 0.28 -6.10 -8.00
CA GLU A 76 1.56 -5.41 -7.85
C GLU A 76 1.37 -3.96 -7.35
N ILE A 77 0.36 -3.25 -7.84
CA ILE A 77 0.01 -1.92 -7.30
C ILE A 77 -0.21 -2.01 -5.79
N CYS A 78 -1.01 -2.98 -5.33
CA CYS A 78 -1.25 -3.19 -3.91
C CYS A 78 0.02 -3.56 -3.15
N ARG A 79 0.89 -4.40 -3.72
CA ARG A 79 2.17 -4.79 -3.12
C ARG A 79 3.09 -3.58 -2.93
N ARG A 80 3.26 -2.73 -3.95
CA ARG A 80 4.09 -1.51 -3.85
C ARG A 80 3.58 -0.53 -2.80
N VAL A 81 2.27 -0.31 -2.78
CA VAL A 81 1.66 0.61 -1.82
C VAL A 81 1.77 0.06 -0.40
N GLY A 82 1.47 -1.22 -0.20
CA GLY A 82 1.43 -1.83 1.14
C GLY A 82 2.80 -2.23 1.70
N GLN A 83 3.66 -2.84 0.89
CA GLN A 83 4.96 -3.37 1.33
C GLN A 83 6.10 -2.37 1.13
N ASP A 84 6.15 -1.70 -0.03
CA ASP A 84 7.24 -0.76 -0.33
C ASP A 84 6.96 0.66 0.20
N GLY A 85 5.75 0.91 0.71
CA GLY A 85 5.33 2.24 1.19
C GLY A 85 5.21 3.27 0.07
N ALA A 86 5.04 2.83 -1.18
CA ALA A 86 4.93 3.74 -2.31
C ALA A 86 3.62 4.54 -2.26
N SER A 87 3.67 5.81 -2.66
CA SER A 87 2.45 6.62 -2.74
C SER A 87 1.54 6.11 -3.86
N VAL A 88 0.23 6.04 -3.60
CA VAL A 88 -0.77 5.61 -4.61
C VAL A 88 -0.68 6.47 -5.87
N ALA A 89 -0.41 7.77 -5.72
CA ALA A 89 -0.25 8.69 -6.85
C ALA A 89 1.02 8.42 -7.66
N ALA A 90 2.13 8.07 -7.01
CA ALA A 90 3.36 7.67 -7.71
C ALA A 90 3.15 6.36 -8.46
N THR A 91 2.58 5.35 -7.79
CA THR A 91 2.25 4.07 -8.42
C THR A 91 1.27 4.24 -9.58
N ALA A 92 0.24 5.08 -9.45
CA ALA A 92 -0.69 5.36 -10.55
C ALA A 92 0.02 5.93 -11.79
N ARG A 93 0.97 6.85 -11.58
CA ARG A 93 1.80 7.42 -12.65
C ARG A 93 2.69 6.35 -13.30
N ASP A 94 3.33 5.50 -12.51
CA ASP A 94 4.18 4.42 -13.02
C ASP A 94 3.38 3.46 -13.92
N PHE A 95 2.15 3.12 -13.53
CA PHE A 95 1.25 2.23 -14.29
C PHE A 95 0.46 2.95 -15.40
N GLY A 96 0.58 4.27 -15.53
CA GLY A 96 -0.13 5.05 -16.54
C GLY A 96 -1.66 5.03 -16.38
N VAL A 97 -2.16 5.00 -15.15
CA VAL A 97 -3.59 4.99 -14.81
C VAL A 97 -3.98 6.16 -13.90
N GLY A 98 -5.28 6.43 -13.79
CA GLY A 98 -5.79 7.42 -12.84
C GLY A 98 -5.66 6.95 -11.38
N TRP A 99 -5.54 7.90 -10.45
CA TRP A 99 -5.42 7.61 -9.02
C TRP A 99 -6.56 6.72 -8.51
N ARG A 100 -7.81 6.97 -8.95
CA ARG A 100 -8.98 6.16 -8.55
C ARG A 100 -8.84 4.69 -8.95
N THR A 101 -8.30 4.43 -10.14
CA THR A 101 -8.07 3.07 -10.65
C THR A 101 -7.01 2.33 -9.83
N ALA A 102 -5.91 3.01 -9.50
CA ALA A 102 -4.88 2.44 -8.64
C ALA A 102 -5.40 2.21 -7.21
N MET A 103 -6.13 3.18 -6.63
CA MET A 103 -6.70 3.04 -5.29
C MET A 103 -7.76 1.93 -5.21
N ALA A 104 -8.53 1.70 -6.28
CA ALA A 104 -9.45 0.56 -6.35
C ALA A 104 -8.69 -0.77 -6.26
N ALA A 105 -7.58 -0.92 -7.00
CA ALA A 105 -6.73 -2.10 -6.89
C ALA A 105 -6.15 -2.28 -5.47
N VAL A 106 -5.67 -1.19 -4.85
CA VAL A 106 -5.20 -1.23 -3.46
C VAL A 106 -6.30 -1.69 -2.50
N ARG A 107 -7.53 -1.17 -2.63
CA ARG A 107 -8.64 -1.58 -1.77
C ARG A 107 -9.02 -3.04 -1.98
N GLU A 108 -9.23 -3.45 -3.22
CA GLU A 108 -9.70 -4.80 -3.52
C GLU A 108 -8.70 -5.89 -3.11
N HIS A 109 -7.39 -5.67 -3.31
CA HIS A 109 -6.36 -6.62 -2.88
C HIS A 109 -5.92 -6.43 -1.42
N GLY A 110 -6.06 -5.24 -0.88
CA GLY A 110 -5.59 -4.88 0.46
C GLY A 110 -6.61 -5.18 1.55
N THR A 111 -7.91 -4.93 1.32
CA THR A 111 -8.97 -5.16 2.29
C THR A 111 -8.98 -6.60 2.81
N PRO A 112 -8.90 -7.67 1.98
CA PRO A 112 -8.86 -9.04 2.50
C PRO A 112 -7.68 -9.32 3.44
N ARG A 113 -6.56 -8.60 3.31
CA ARG A 113 -5.38 -8.75 4.18
C ARG A 113 -5.53 -7.97 5.49
N VAL A 114 -6.30 -6.87 5.45
CA VAL A 114 -6.61 -6.05 6.63
C VAL A 114 -7.75 -6.65 7.44
N GLU A 115 -8.68 -7.34 6.79
CA GLU A 115 -9.79 -8.04 7.46
C GLU A 115 -9.46 -9.50 7.80
N ASP A 116 -8.25 -9.97 7.50
CA ASP A 116 -7.80 -11.32 7.86
C ASP A 116 -7.75 -11.45 9.40
N PRO A 117 -8.58 -12.33 10.01
CA PRO A 117 -8.62 -12.47 11.47
C PRO A 117 -7.29 -12.98 12.04
N ASP A 118 -6.50 -13.71 11.25
CA ASP A 118 -5.23 -14.26 11.71
C ASP A 118 -4.09 -13.23 11.67
N ARG A 119 -4.33 -12.02 11.14
CA ARG A 119 -3.29 -10.99 10.97
C ARG A 119 -2.68 -10.51 12.30
N LEU A 120 -3.41 -10.69 13.40
CA LEU A 120 -3.02 -10.27 14.75
C LEU A 120 -2.47 -11.41 15.62
N VAL A 121 -2.50 -12.65 15.12
CA VAL A 121 -2.08 -13.83 15.89
C VAL A 121 -0.60 -13.76 16.27
N GLY A 122 -0.34 -14.00 17.56
CA GLY A 122 1.02 -14.08 18.12
C GLY A 122 1.70 -12.72 18.28
N ILE A 123 0.95 -11.61 18.24
CA ILE A 123 1.46 -10.29 18.59
C ILE A 123 1.56 -10.19 20.11
N ALA A 124 2.78 -9.96 20.61
CA ALA A 124 3.08 -9.84 22.04
C ALA A 124 3.43 -8.42 22.48
N ALA A 125 3.75 -7.53 21.54
CA ALA A 125 4.08 -6.13 21.82
C ALA A 125 3.49 -5.19 20.76
N LEU A 126 2.77 -4.17 21.23
CA LEU A 126 2.19 -3.11 20.42
C LEU A 126 2.92 -1.79 20.71
N GLY A 127 3.28 -1.07 19.65
CA GLY A 127 3.68 0.31 19.66
C GLY A 127 2.53 1.19 19.18
N LEU A 128 2.47 2.41 19.73
CA LEU A 128 1.49 3.42 19.33
C LEU A 128 2.26 4.64 18.88
N ASP A 129 1.83 5.22 17.76
CA ASP A 129 2.37 6.47 17.25
C ASP A 129 1.23 7.42 16.87
N GLU A 130 1.30 8.65 17.37
CA GLU A 130 0.30 9.69 17.12
C GLU A 130 0.80 10.62 16.01
N THR A 131 0.07 10.66 14.90
CA THR A 131 0.43 11.51 13.76
C THR A 131 -0.66 12.54 13.52
N ALA A 132 -0.27 13.82 13.40
CA ALA A 132 -1.14 14.86 12.85
C ALA A 132 -1.37 14.59 11.35
N PHE A 133 -2.52 14.01 11.02
CA PHE A 133 -2.83 13.58 9.66
C PHE A 133 -3.21 14.75 8.74
N ALA A 134 -3.97 15.70 9.27
CA ALA A 134 -4.42 16.85 8.51
C ALA A 134 -4.42 18.08 9.41
N ALA A 135 -3.70 19.12 8.98
CA ALA A 135 -3.64 20.39 9.66
C ALA A 135 -5.02 21.04 9.78
N ALA A 136 -5.17 21.88 10.80
CA ALA A 136 -6.37 22.70 10.96
C ALA A 136 -6.57 23.65 9.77
N SER A 137 -7.84 23.93 9.48
CA SER A 137 -8.28 24.99 8.56
C SER A 137 -9.28 25.90 9.27
N ALA A 138 -9.76 26.95 8.59
CA ALA A 138 -10.77 27.86 9.15
C ALA A 138 -12.07 27.15 9.60
N THR A 139 -12.36 25.96 9.04
CA THR A 139 -13.60 25.22 9.30
C THR A 139 -13.37 23.89 10.02
N ARG A 140 -12.12 23.52 10.30
CA ARG A 140 -11.81 22.19 10.85
C ARG A 140 -10.59 22.22 11.76
N SER A 141 -10.68 21.53 12.88
CA SER A 141 -9.52 21.29 13.74
C SER A 141 -8.50 20.35 13.08
N THR A 142 -7.29 20.35 13.62
CA THR A 142 -6.27 19.35 13.26
C THR A 142 -6.82 17.95 13.54
N SER A 143 -6.77 17.07 12.55
CA SER A 143 -7.07 15.66 12.76
C SER A 143 -5.81 14.89 13.06
N PHE A 144 -5.94 14.01 14.03
CA PHE A 144 -4.91 13.07 14.42
C PHE A 144 -5.34 11.66 14.06
N VAL A 145 -4.34 10.81 13.85
CA VAL A 145 -4.51 9.37 13.72
C VAL A 145 -3.53 8.68 14.67
N THR A 146 -3.96 7.57 15.23
CA THR A 146 -3.09 6.68 16.02
C THR A 146 -2.74 5.47 15.17
N GLY A 147 -1.46 5.36 14.81
CA GLY A 147 -0.91 4.16 14.20
C GLY A 147 -0.64 3.10 15.26
N ILE A 148 -1.12 1.88 15.01
CA ILE A 148 -0.90 0.72 15.89
C ILE A 148 0.10 -0.19 15.19
N VAL A 149 1.24 -0.43 15.84
CA VAL A 149 2.41 -1.07 15.23
C VAL A 149 2.78 -2.33 15.99
N ASN A 150 3.04 -3.43 15.29
CA ASN A 150 3.63 -4.61 15.89
C ASN A 150 5.11 -4.36 16.18
N LEU A 151 5.50 -4.51 17.45
CA LEU A 151 6.89 -4.43 17.94
C LEU A 151 7.41 -5.77 18.48
N THR A 152 6.69 -6.87 18.23
CA THR A 152 7.07 -8.20 18.70
C THR A 152 8.45 -8.59 18.16
N ARG A 153 9.42 -8.77 19.06
CA ARG A 153 10.78 -9.16 18.69
C ARG A 153 10.80 -10.54 18.03
N GLY A 154 11.71 -10.71 17.07
CA GLY A 154 11.88 -11.99 16.36
C GLY A 154 10.84 -12.29 15.27
N ARG A 155 9.85 -11.41 15.05
CA ARG A 155 8.81 -11.55 14.01
C ARG A 155 8.99 -10.62 12.80
N GLY A 156 10.21 -10.11 12.61
CA GLY A 156 10.58 -9.21 11.51
C GLY A 156 10.69 -7.76 11.94
N SER A 157 10.65 -6.85 10.96
CA SER A 157 10.64 -5.40 11.19
C SER A 157 9.32 -4.95 11.80
N ALA A 158 9.34 -3.79 12.47
CA ALA A 158 8.12 -3.13 12.94
C ALA A 158 7.12 -2.99 11.77
N ARG A 159 5.86 -3.35 12.02
CA ARG A 159 4.81 -3.41 10.99
C ARG A 159 3.56 -2.70 11.46
N LEU A 160 3.05 -1.76 10.67
CA LEU A 160 1.76 -1.13 10.91
C LEU A 160 0.65 -2.18 10.80
N LEU A 161 -0.20 -2.26 11.82
CA LEU A 161 -1.33 -3.18 11.92
C LEU A 161 -2.64 -2.46 11.60
N ASP A 162 -2.81 -1.27 12.18
CA ASP A 162 -4.04 -0.52 12.03
C ASP A 162 -3.82 0.98 12.23
N VAL A 163 -4.81 1.78 11.81
CA VAL A 163 -4.83 3.23 11.98
C VAL A 163 -6.20 3.64 12.49
N VAL A 164 -6.24 4.19 13.69
CA VAL A 164 -7.48 4.68 14.31
C VAL A 164 -7.58 6.19 14.10
N ALA A 165 -8.76 6.65 13.68
CA ALA A 165 -9.05 8.06 13.41
C ALA A 165 -9.32 8.87 14.70
N ASP A 166 -8.38 8.85 15.63
CA ASP A 166 -8.36 9.63 16.87
C ASP A 166 -6.96 9.52 17.49
N ARG A 167 -6.68 10.32 18.53
CA ARG A 167 -5.51 10.17 19.43
C ARG A 167 -5.89 9.91 20.89
N SER A 168 -7.17 9.68 21.16
CA SER A 168 -7.65 9.44 22.52
C SER A 168 -7.31 8.01 22.98
N ALA A 169 -6.99 7.87 24.27
CA ALA A 169 -6.82 6.56 24.89
C ALA A 169 -8.11 5.70 24.78
N SER A 170 -9.28 6.33 24.78
CA SER A 170 -10.57 5.64 24.62
C SER A 170 -10.74 5.04 23.22
N ALA A 171 -10.24 5.69 22.17
CA ALA A 171 -10.25 5.13 20.82
C ALA A 171 -9.37 3.88 20.71
N LEU A 172 -8.20 3.89 21.34
CA LEU A 172 -7.35 2.70 21.45
C LEU A 172 -8.04 1.57 22.24
N VAL A 173 -8.58 1.89 23.41
CA VAL A 173 -9.28 0.91 24.27
C VAL A 173 -10.44 0.28 23.50
N ARG A 174 -11.21 1.07 22.75
CA ARG A 174 -12.27 0.56 21.87
C ARG A 174 -11.71 -0.36 20.79
N TRP A 175 -10.61 0.01 20.14
CA TRP A 175 -9.98 -0.83 19.11
C TRP A 175 -9.52 -2.18 19.68
N MET A 176 -8.93 -2.20 20.88
CA MET A 176 -8.50 -3.42 21.57
C MET A 176 -9.69 -4.30 21.96
N HIS A 177 -10.75 -3.72 22.54
CA HIS A 177 -11.95 -4.50 22.94
C HIS A 177 -12.66 -5.15 21.76
N GLN A 178 -12.68 -4.51 20.59
CA GLN A 178 -13.25 -5.11 19.39
C GLN A 178 -12.48 -6.36 18.90
N ARG A 179 -11.29 -6.63 19.45
CA ARG A 179 -10.31 -7.62 18.97
C ARG A 179 -9.71 -8.43 20.11
N GLU A 180 -10.41 -8.53 21.23
CA GLU A 180 -9.93 -9.26 22.40
C GLU A 180 -9.72 -10.76 22.13
N ASP A 181 -10.52 -11.33 21.22
CA ASP A 181 -10.39 -12.73 20.79
C ASP A 181 -9.26 -12.94 19.76
N GLU A 182 -8.84 -11.88 19.05
CA GLU A 182 -7.79 -11.93 18.02
C GLU A 182 -6.39 -11.65 18.59
N LEU A 183 -6.33 -10.89 19.68
CA LEU A 183 -5.09 -10.49 20.34
C LEU A 183 -4.73 -11.47 21.46
N ALA A 184 -3.46 -11.88 21.51
CA ALA A 184 -2.95 -12.51 22.72
C ALA A 184 -3.08 -11.52 23.90
N PRO A 185 -3.18 -11.99 25.16
CA PRO A 185 -3.25 -11.11 26.32
C PRO A 185 -2.07 -10.13 26.35
N VAL A 186 -2.31 -8.87 25.97
CA VAL A 186 -1.26 -7.84 25.96
C VAL A 186 -1.28 -7.17 27.32
N ALA A 187 -0.25 -7.42 28.13
CA ALA A 187 -0.04 -6.65 29.34
C ALA A 187 0.29 -5.21 28.96
N ARG A 188 -0.47 -4.24 29.49
CA ARG A 188 -0.01 -2.84 29.50
C ARG A 188 1.29 -2.83 30.28
N THR A 189 2.40 -2.49 29.64
CA THR A 189 3.64 -2.23 30.38
C THR A 189 3.45 -0.89 31.10
N PRO A 190 3.29 -0.85 32.43
CA PRO A 190 3.32 0.42 33.13
C PRO A 190 4.76 0.93 33.02
N ASP A 191 4.94 2.18 32.63
CA ASP A 191 6.23 2.87 32.61
C ASP A 191 7.33 2.24 31.74
N VAL A 192 7.11 2.17 30.42
CA VAL A 192 8.26 2.33 29.50
C VAL A 192 8.72 3.78 29.58
N ARG A 193 9.55 4.08 30.58
CA ARG A 193 10.40 5.26 30.56
C ARG A 193 11.44 4.99 29.46
N TRP A 194 11.22 5.54 28.25
CA TRP A 194 12.21 5.48 27.19
C TRP A 194 13.57 5.83 27.78
N PRO A 195 14.61 4.99 27.64
CA PRO A 195 15.92 5.33 28.18
C PRO A 195 16.30 6.69 27.62
N ARG A 196 16.43 7.69 28.50
CA ARG A 196 17.00 8.97 28.09
C ARG A 196 18.35 8.61 27.47
N PRO A 197 18.66 9.06 26.24
CA PRO A 197 19.98 8.83 25.68
C PRO A 197 21.01 9.27 26.74
N PRO A 198 22.05 8.46 27.01
CA PRO A 198 23.07 8.84 27.98
C PRO A 198 23.76 10.10 27.45
N GLY A 199 23.41 11.24 28.05
CA GLY A 199 23.92 12.55 27.63
C GLY A 199 22.80 13.57 27.48
N ARG A 200 23.01 14.74 28.08
CA ARG A 200 22.28 15.97 27.73
C ARG A 200 22.45 16.16 26.21
N MET A 201 21.37 16.07 25.43
CA MET A 201 21.42 16.51 24.04
C MET A 201 21.89 17.97 24.05
N SER A 202 23.14 18.19 23.66
CA SER A 202 23.63 19.54 23.35
C SER A 202 22.65 20.13 22.34
N ARG A 203 22.17 21.35 22.58
CA ARG A 203 21.43 22.10 21.56
C ARG A 203 22.28 22.06 20.30
N CYS A 204 21.83 21.33 19.28
CA CYS A 204 22.34 21.53 17.94
C CYS A 204 21.99 22.98 17.59
N LEU A 205 22.96 23.88 17.75
CA LEU A 205 22.96 25.22 17.16
C LEU A 205 23.14 25.05 15.65
N HIS A 206 22.23 24.36 15.00
CA HIS A 206 22.01 24.54 13.58
C HIS A 206 20.72 25.33 13.49
N HIS A 207 20.88 26.63 13.23
CA HIS A 207 19.81 27.51 12.83
C HIS A 207 18.95 26.78 11.79
N THR A 208 17.71 26.47 12.14
CA THR A 208 16.66 26.22 11.16
C THR A 208 16.44 27.54 10.42
N HIS A 209 17.20 27.73 9.33
CA HIS A 209 16.85 28.70 8.31
C HIS A 209 15.48 28.29 7.77
N LEU A 210 14.44 29.00 8.22
CA LEU A 210 13.15 29.11 7.54
C LEU A 210 13.43 29.55 6.11
N SER A 211 13.58 28.59 5.21
CA SER A 211 13.80 28.84 3.80
C SER A 211 12.45 28.73 3.10
N SER A 212 11.73 29.85 3.05
CA SER A 212 10.73 30.07 2.01
C SER A 212 11.48 30.13 0.68
N VAL A 213 11.40 29.11 -0.16
CA VAL A 213 11.91 29.21 -1.52
C VAL A 213 10.95 28.49 -2.48
N SER A 214 10.26 29.31 -3.27
CA SER A 214 9.68 28.98 -4.57
C SER A 214 10.70 28.19 -5.39
N VAL A 215 10.36 26.96 -5.80
CA VAL A 215 11.27 26.08 -6.56
C VAL A 215 11.27 26.48 -8.05
N PRO A 216 12.41 26.90 -8.64
CA PRO A 216 12.56 26.93 -10.08
C PRO A 216 12.87 25.51 -10.60
N LEU A 217 12.32 25.19 -11.75
CA LEU A 217 12.18 23.88 -12.40
C LEU A 217 13.48 23.18 -12.88
N SER A 218 14.66 23.41 -12.30
CA SER A 218 15.93 22.91 -12.86
C SER A 218 16.74 21.93 -11.99
N TRP A 219 16.17 21.31 -10.95
CA TRP A 219 16.91 20.40 -10.03
C TRP A 219 16.51 18.91 -10.13
N LEU A 220 16.04 18.44 -11.29
CA LEU A 220 15.91 17.02 -11.61
C LEU A 220 17.24 16.45 -12.15
N ALA A 221 18.25 16.24 -11.30
CA ALA A 221 19.37 15.35 -11.62
C ALA A 221 20.14 14.94 -10.36
N LEU A 222 20.27 13.62 -10.15
CA LEU A 222 21.12 12.93 -9.18
C LEU A 222 20.77 13.04 -7.68
N ALA A 223 20.03 12.05 -7.18
CA ALA A 223 20.35 11.38 -5.91
C ALA A 223 19.69 10.00 -5.88
N THR A 224 20.37 9.01 -6.47
CA THR A 224 20.10 7.59 -6.24
C THR A 224 20.97 7.10 -5.09
N HIS A 225 20.38 6.27 -4.22
CA HIS A 225 21.05 5.34 -3.30
C HIS A 225 22.09 5.89 -2.30
N ARG A 226 21.73 5.89 -1.00
CA ARG A 226 22.51 5.16 0.01
C ARG A 226 21.74 4.94 1.32
N SER A 227 21.53 3.66 1.62
CA SER A 227 21.23 3.10 2.93
C SER A 227 22.34 3.48 3.92
N GLN A 228 22.01 4.10 5.05
CA GLN A 228 22.95 4.31 6.14
C GLN A 228 22.91 3.11 7.09
N SER A 229 23.93 2.26 6.97
CA SER A 229 24.32 1.29 8.01
C SER A 229 24.99 2.04 9.17
N TRP A 230 24.61 1.70 10.41
CA TRP A 230 25.24 2.22 11.62
C TRP A 230 26.54 1.46 11.92
N PRO A 231 27.68 2.14 12.18
CA PRO A 231 28.89 1.45 12.62
C PRO A 231 28.82 1.06 14.10
N ARG A 232 29.22 -0.19 14.38
CA ARG A 232 29.53 -0.69 15.73
C ARG A 232 30.97 -0.32 16.08
N SER A 233 31.14 0.61 17.01
CA SER A 233 32.38 0.88 17.78
C SER A 233 31.99 1.97 18.81
N CYS A 234 32.23 1.85 20.11
CA CYS A 234 33.50 1.51 20.75
C CYS A 234 33.31 0.76 22.07
N VAL A 235 34.23 -0.18 22.27
CA VAL A 235 34.60 -0.85 23.52
C VAL A 235 35.74 -0.05 24.15
N SER A 236 35.75 0.02 25.49
CA SER A 236 36.85 0.39 26.40
C SER A 236 37.41 1.81 26.41
N ALA A 237 37.30 2.47 27.57
CA ALA A 237 38.45 3.07 28.28
C ALA A 237 38.02 3.41 29.73
N THR A 238 38.66 2.70 30.66
CA THR A 238 38.97 2.97 32.08
C THR A 238 37.91 3.57 33.02
#